data_AF-A0A502DP74-F1
#
_entry.id   AF-A0A502DP74-F1
#
_cell.length_a   1.000
_cell.length_b   1.000
_cell.length_c   1.000
_cell.angle_alpha   90.00
_cell.angle_beta   90.00
_cell.angle_gamma   90.00
#
_symmetry.space_group_name_H-M   'P 1'
#
loop_
_entity.id
_entity.type
_entity.pdbx_description
1 polymer ?
#
loop_
_entity_poly.entity_id
_entity_poly.type
_entity_poly.pdbx_seq_one_letter_code
_entity_poly.pdbx_strand_id
1 'polypeptide(L)' 'MTIARRIAGRMLADAVAEVRASGYAQPSLETGSQPFFAPAHALYEKHGFSACGPCGTYIDDPNSRFMTRVL' A
#
# COMPACT_ATOMS: atom_id res chain seq x y z
N MET A 1 17.77 -11.98 7.12
CA MET A 1 16.91 -11.09 6.30
C MET A 1 16.39 -11.88 5.10
N THR A 2 15.12 -12.30 5.12
CA THR A 2 14.56 -13.33 4.22
C THR A 2 14.26 -12.81 2.82
N ILE A 3 14.46 -13.65 1.78
CA ILE A 3 14.30 -13.31 0.35
C ILE A 3 12.90 -12.73 0.02
N ALA A 4 11.84 -13.29 0.60
CA ALA A 4 10.45 -12.89 0.32
C ALA A 4 10.19 -11.38 0.52
N ARG A 5 10.75 -10.78 1.58
CA ARG A 5 10.59 -9.34 1.87
C ARG A 5 11.27 -8.46 0.83
N ARG A 6 12.35 -8.93 0.20
CA ARG A 6 13.05 -8.21 -0.89
C ARG A 6 12.23 -8.24 -2.17
N ILE A 7 11.61 -9.37 -2.47
CA ILE A 7 10.74 -9.52 -3.65
C ILE A 7 9.51 -8.61 -3.51
N ALA A 8 8.82 -8.64 -2.37
CA ALA A 8 7.64 -7.81 -2.14
C ALA A 8 7.94 -6.31 -2.25
N GLY A 9 9.07 -5.85 -1.68
CA GLY A 9 9.50 -4.45 -1.81
C GLY A 9 9.83 -4.06 -3.25
N ARG A 10 10.49 -4.95 -4.00
CA ARG A 10 10.79 -4.70 -5.42
C ARG A 10 9.51 -4.60 -6.26
N MET A 11 8.58 -5.53 -6.07
CA MET A 11 7.29 -5.53 -6.78
C MET A 11 6.50 -4.26 -6.48
N LEU A 12 6.45 -3.82 -5.23
CA LEU A 12 5.78 -2.57 -4.86
C LEU A 12 6.45 -1.34 -5.49
N ALA A 13 7.78 -1.29 -5.52
CA ALA A 13 8.51 -0.21 -6.15
C ALA A 13 8.26 -0.14 -7.66
N ASP A 14 8.27 -1.29 -8.34
CA ASP A 14 7.99 -1.37 -9.78
C ASP A 14 6.54 -0.95 -10.09
N ALA A 15 5.57 -1.39 -9.28
CA ALA A 15 4.17 -0.98 -9.41
C ALA A 15 3.98 0.54 -9.24
N VAL A 16 4.64 1.15 -8.25
CA VAL A 16 4.57 2.61 -8.06
C VAL A 16 5.22 3.37 -9.22
N ALA A 17 6.30 2.84 -9.78
CA ALA A 17 6.94 3.44 -10.96
C ALA A 17 5.98 3.45 -12.17
N GLU A 18 5.23 2.38 -12.38
CA GLU A 18 4.22 2.28 -13.44
C GLU A 18 3.07 3.28 -13.24
N VAL A 19 2.56 3.40 -12.01
CA VAL A 19 1.52 4.40 -11.67
C VAL A 19 2.01 5.81 -11.98
N ARG A 20 3.25 6.13 -11.64
CA ARG A 20 3.87 7.43 -11.93
C ARG A 20 4.01 7.66 -13.43
N ALA A 21 4.49 6.65 -14.17
CA ALA A 21 4.64 6.71 -15.62
C ALA A 21 3.31 6.92 -16.34
N SER A 22 2.23 6.37 -15.78
CA SER A 22 0.86 6.55 -16.26
C SER A 22 0.24 7.91 -15.91
N GLY A 23 0.96 8.81 -15.24
CA GLY A 23 0.49 10.17 -14.92
C GLY A 23 -0.45 10.27 -13.72
N TYR A 24 -0.63 9.19 -12.95
CA TYR A 24 -1.42 9.24 -11.72
C TYR A 24 -0.60 9.85 -10.58
N ALA A 25 -1.24 10.73 -9.80
CA ALA A 25 -0.57 11.47 -8.73
C ALA A 25 -0.66 10.79 -7.34
N GLN A 26 -1.60 9.87 -7.15
CA GLN A 26 -1.91 9.36 -5.81
C GLN A 26 -2.49 7.92 -5.82
N PRO A 27 -1.65 6.88 -5.92
CA PRO A 27 -2.10 5.50 -5.72
C PRO A 27 -2.61 5.30 -4.30
N SER A 28 -3.66 4.48 -4.20
CA SER A 28 -4.20 4.02 -2.92
C SER A 28 -4.44 2.52 -2.95
N LEU A 29 -4.39 1.88 -1.78
CA LEU A 29 -4.54 0.45 -1.60
C LEU A 29 -5.41 0.13 -0.40
N GLU A 30 -5.97 -1.07 -0.42
CA GLU A 30 -6.67 -1.70 0.70
C GLU A 30 -5.86 -2.90 1.19
N THR A 31 -5.84 -3.11 2.51
CA THR A 31 -5.24 -4.28 3.15
C THR A 31 -6.03 -4.64 4.41
N GLY A 32 -5.79 -5.81 5.02
CA GLY A 32 -6.47 -6.17 6.25
C GLY A 32 -6.00 -5.32 7.45
N SER A 33 -6.90 -5.02 8.38
CA SER A 33 -6.62 -4.23 9.60
C SER A 33 -6.01 -5.05 10.74
N GLN A 34 -6.15 -6.38 10.69
CA GLN A 34 -5.73 -7.29 11.76
C GLN A 34 -4.20 -7.33 11.95
N PRO A 35 -3.69 -7.64 13.16
CA PRO A 35 -2.24 -7.68 13.46
C PRO A 35 -1.41 -8.58 12.53
N PHE A 36 -2.03 -9.60 11.94
CA PHE A 36 -1.41 -10.47 10.94
C PHE A 36 -0.83 -9.68 9.74
N PHE A 37 -1.44 -8.56 9.37
CA PHE A 37 -1.02 -7.71 8.25
C PHE A 37 0.04 -6.67 8.62
N ALA A 38 0.48 -6.59 9.88
CA ALA A 38 1.51 -5.64 10.32
C ALA A 38 2.79 -5.65 9.46
N PRO A 39 3.30 -6.81 8.96
CA PRO A 39 4.45 -6.81 8.06
C PRO A 39 4.18 -6.13 6.71
N ALA A 40 2.94 -6.22 6.20
CA ALA A 40 2.53 -5.56 4.97
C ALA A 40 2.37 -4.05 5.21
N HIS A 41 1.74 -3.64 6.31
CA HIS A 41 1.63 -2.23 6.70
C HIS A 41 3.01 -1.57 6.77
N ALA A 42 3.97 -2.20 7.47
CA ALA A 42 5.33 -1.70 7.57
C ALA A 42 6.06 -1.66 6.21
N LEU A 43 5.73 -2.56 5.27
CA LEU A 43 6.25 -2.51 3.90
C LEU A 43 5.73 -1.28 3.16
N TYR A 44 4.42 -1.02 3.22
CA TYR A 44 3.80 0.12 2.55
C TYR A 44 4.26 1.45 3.16
N GLU A 45 4.30 1.56 4.48
CA GLU A 45 4.79 2.74 5.21
C GLU A 45 6.24 3.06 4.82
N LYS A 46 7.12 2.05 4.72
CA LYS A 46 8.49 2.23 4.24
C LYS A 46 8.55 2.77 2.79
N HIS A 47 7.56 2.47 1.96
CA HIS A 47 7.48 2.96 0.59
C HIS A 47 6.67 4.26 0.46
N GLY A 48 6.40 4.95 1.58
CA GLY A 48 5.78 6.28 1.58
C GLY A 48 4.26 6.29 1.56
N PHE A 49 3.61 5.14 1.80
CA PHE A 49 2.17 5.10 2.02
C PHE A 49 1.83 5.53 3.45
N SER A 50 0.69 6.19 3.61
CA SER A 50 0.14 6.65 4.88
C SER A 50 -1.33 6.24 5.00
N ALA A 51 -1.84 6.09 6.23
CA ALA A 51 -3.23 5.73 6.43
C ALA A 51 -4.17 6.81 5.85
N CYS A 52 -5.25 6.38 5.22
CA CYS A 52 -6.30 7.26 4.71
C CYS A 52 -7.69 6.66 4.97
N GLY A 53 -8.74 7.42 4.66
CA GLY A 53 -10.10 6.88 4.62
C GLY A 53 -10.31 5.92 3.44
N PRO A 54 -11.53 5.37 3.30
CA PRO A 54 -11.88 4.47 2.21
C PRO A 54 -11.57 5.05 0.83
N CYS A 55 -11.07 4.20 -0.06
CA CYS A 55 -10.69 4.60 -1.41
C CYS A 55 -11.80 4.24 -2.41
N GLY A 56 -12.08 5.14 -3.37
CA GLY A 56 -13.08 4.87 -4.42
C GLY A 56 -14.48 4.69 -3.87
N THR A 57 -15.14 3.58 -4.21
CA THR A 57 -16.51 3.25 -3.79
C THR A 57 -16.58 2.35 -2.55
N TYR A 58 -15.43 2.03 -1.95
CA TYR A 58 -15.38 1.20 -0.76
C TYR A 58 -15.89 1.97 0.46
N ILE A 59 -16.61 1.28 1.34
CA ILE A 59 -17.08 1.82 2.62
C ILE A 59 -16.10 1.42 3.72
N ASP A 60 -16.18 2.14 4.84
CA ASP A 60 -15.37 1.85 6.02
C ASP A 60 -15.81 0.49 6.59
N ASP A 61 -14.97 -0.54 6.41
CA ASP A 61 -15.13 -1.87 6.99
C ASP A 61 -14.09 -2.06 8.11
N PRO A 62 -14.47 -2.52 9.31
CA PRO A 62 -13.52 -2.71 10.41
C PRO A 62 -12.36 -3.65 10.12
N ASN A 63 -12.48 -4.54 9.13
CA ASN A 63 -11.42 -5.46 8.72
C ASN A 63 -10.52 -4.89 7.64
N SER A 64 -10.85 -3.73 7.09
CA SER A 64 -10.08 -3.05 6.04
C SER A 64 -9.28 -1.89 6.61
N ARG A 65 -8.08 -1.71 6.05
CA ARG A 65 -7.22 -0.56 6.27
C ARG A 65 -6.84 -0.01 4.90
N PHE A 66 -7.12 1.26 4.69
CA PHE A 66 -6.76 1.96 3.46
C PHE A 66 -5.49 2.77 3.65
N MET A 67 -4.64 2.79 2.63
CA MET A 67 -3.42 3.58 2.62
C MET A 67 -3.19 4.25 1.28
N THR A 68 -2.66 5.46 1.29
CA THR A 68 -2.42 6.27 0.09
C THR A 68 -1.01 6.85 0.11
N ARG A 69 -0.45 7.08 -1.08
CA ARG A 69 0.84 7.75 -1.26
C ARG A 69 0.69 8.83 -2.33
N VAL A 70 1.18 10.03 -2.05
CA VAL A 70 1.34 11.08 -3.07
C VAL A 70 2.67 10.86 -3.81
N LEU A 71 2.66 10.93 -5.15
CA LEU A 71 3.82 10.66 -6.03
C LEU A 71 4.50 11.91 -6.57
#